data_AF-A0AAE0ZQ14-F1
#
_entry.id   AF-A0AAE0ZQ14-F1
#
_cell.length_a   1.000
_cell.length_b   1.000
_cell.length_c   1.000
_cell.angle_alpha   90.00
_cell.angle_beta   90.00
_cell.angle_gamma   90.00
#
_symmetry.space_group_name_H-M   'P 1'
#
loop_
_entity.id
_entity.type
_entity.pdbx_description
1 polymer ?
#
loop_
_entity_poly.entity_id
_entity_poly.type
_entity_poly.pdbx_seq_one_letter_code
_entity_poly.pdbx_strand_id
1 'polypeptide(L)'
;MSKHLENVHNSEFDVQRVLMYPKGSQERRKAWGMLLNEGDFEHNVKVVRAGNIQNIIPKYRSKKRGADTYVACPYCKGMYGSKLLHLHVKSCPQNVARAVQTRGGALKQGRLLMPVPKNISEAFYKTFLSNMKKDNILRRVMNDDLILRFGERMYYKRDLEEHTADHISGRMRELARLVECLREDTQMRI
;
A
#
# COMPACT_ATOMS: atom_id res chain seq x y z
N MET A 1 9.44 -4.62 24.45
CA MET A 1 8.09 -4.96 23.95
C MET A 1 7.68 -6.39 24.28
N SER A 2 8.44 -7.42 23.90
CA SER A 2 8.07 -8.83 24.15
C SER A 2 7.73 -9.15 25.61
N LYS A 3 8.51 -8.66 26.59
CA LYS A 3 8.21 -8.87 28.02
C LYS A 3 6.83 -8.37 28.47
N HIS A 4 6.35 -7.25 27.94
CA HIS A 4 5.03 -6.73 28.30
C HIS A 4 3.92 -7.62 27.74
N LEU A 5 4.04 -8.02 26.46
CA LEU A 5 3.11 -8.96 25.84
C LEU A 5 3.13 -10.32 26.56
N GLU A 6 4.31 -10.81 26.95
CA GLU A 6 4.47 -12.04 27.73
C GLU A 6 3.85 -11.98 29.13
N ASN A 7 3.83 -10.81 29.77
CA ASN A 7 3.38 -10.69 31.16
C ASN A 7 1.92 -10.26 31.28
N VAL A 8 1.45 -9.39 30.38
CA VAL A 8 0.11 -8.77 30.46
C VAL A 8 -0.86 -9.41 29.48
N HIS A 9 -0.40 -9.79 28.28
CA HIS A 9 -1.22 -10.30 27.20
C HIS A 9 -1.01 -11.80 26.94
N ASN A 10 -0.59 -12.57 27.96
CA ASN A 10 -0.28 -13.99 27.82
C ASN A 10 -1.50 -14.87 27.49
N SER A 11 -2.72 -14.34 27.67
CA SER A 11 -3.97 -15.02 27.35
C SER A 11 -4.40 -14.82 25.89
N GLU A 12 -3.79 -13.88 25.18
CA GLU A 12 -4.12 -13.66 23.77
C GLU A 12 -3.57 -14.78 22.91
N PHE A 13 -4.42 -15.33 22.03
CA PHE A 13 -4.11 -16.49 21.20
C PHE A 13 -2.81 -16.33 20.39
N ASP A 14 -2.64 -15.18 19.73
CA ASP A 14 -1.44 -14.96 18.92
C ASP A 14 -0.18 -14.79 19.77
N VAL A 15 -0.29 -14.27 21.00
CA VAL A 15 0.82 -14.24 21.96
C VAL A 15 1.17 -15.67 22.38
N GLN A 16 0.18 -16.47 22.78
CA GLN A 16 0.39 -17.87 23.18
C GLN A 16 1.09 -18.69 22.10
N ARG A 17 0.68 -18.54 20.83
CA ARG A 17 1.36 -19.18 19.69
C ARG A 17 2.84 -18.86 19.63
N VAL A 18 3.23 -17.63 19.97
CA VAL A 18 4.65 -17.27 20.08
C VAL A 18 5.30 -17.91 21.31
N LEU A 19 4.59 -17.99 22.44
CA LEU A 19 5.11 -18.58 23.69
C LEU A 19 5.34 -20.08 23.60
N MET A 20 4.67 -20.79 22.69
CA MET A 20 4.90 -22.22 22.43
C MET A 20 6.33 -22.52 21.96
N TYR A 21 7.02 -21.55 21.36
CA TYR A 21 8.41 -21.71 20.95
C TYR A 21 9.37 -21.46 22.13
N PRO A 22 10.47 -22.24 22.25
CA PRO A 22 11.45 -22.08 23.32
C PRO A 22 12.07 -20.68 23.38
N LYS A 23 12.32 -20.17 24.59
CA LYS A 23 12.99 -18.87 24.77
C LYS A 23 14.35 -18.87 24.06
N GLY A 24 14.63 -17.81 23.31
CA GLY A 24 15.88 -17.66 22.55
C GLY A 24 15.89 -18.31 21.16
N SER A 25 14.91 -19.17 20.84
CA SER A 25 14.86 -19.85 19.54
C SER A 25 14.70 -18.86 18.37
N GLN A 26 15.13 -19.29 17.17
CA GLN A 26 14.99 -18.47 15.97
C GLN A 26 13.51 -18.34 15.58
N GLU A 27 12.73 -19.39 15.81
CA GLU A 27 11.30 -19.51 15.57
C GLU A 27 10.54 -18.51 16.44
N ARG A 28 10.86 -18.44 17.74
CA ARG A 28 10.24 -17.48 18.67
C ARG A 28 10.51 -16.05 18.24
N ARG A 29 11.75 -15.74 17.82
CA ARG A 29 12.10 -14.41 17.29
C ARG A 29 11.34 -14.07 16.01
N LYS A 30 11.20 -15.01 15.07
CA LYS A 30 10.42 -14.84 13.83
C LYS A 30 8.93 -14.61 14.14
N ALA A 31 8.36 -15.40 15.03
CA ALA A 31 6.95 -15.31 15.43
C ALA A 31 6.64 -13.96 16.10
N TRP A 32 7.50 -13.49 17.02
CA TRP A 32 7.38 -12.12 17.57
C TRP A 32 7.45 -11.05 16.48
N GLY A 33 8.39 -11.18 15.53
CA GLY A 33 8.51 -10.24 14.43
C GLY A 33 7.26 -10.18 13.55
N MET A 34 6.59 -11.30 13.33
CA MET A 34 5.34 -11.38 12.60
C MET A 34 4.19 -10.72 13.35
N LEU A 35 4.02 -11.04 14.63
CA LEU A 35 2.96 -10.46 15.46
C LEU A 35 3.08 -8.93 15.53
N LEU A 36 4.29 -8.41 15.72
CA LEU A 36 4.54 -6.97 15.72
C LEU A 36 4.26 -6.34 14.35
N ASN A 37 4.68 -6.99 13.25
CA ASN A 37 4.39 -6.48 11.92
C ASN A 37 2.88 -6.45 11.63
N GLU A 38 2.11 -7.42 12.13
CA GLU A 38 0.66 -7.44 11.97
C GLU A 38 0.00 -6.26 12.69
N GLY A 39 0.36 -6.03 13.96
CA GLY A 39 -0.14 -4.88 14.72
C GLY A 39 0.26 -3.54 14.09
N ASP A 40 1.52 -3.41 13.68
CA ASP A 40 1.99 -2.23 12.95
C ASP A 40 1.22 -2.05 11.64
N PHE A 41 0.98 -3.11 10.88
CA PHE A 41 0.22 -3.07 9.64
C PHE A 41 -1.22 -2.60 9.87
N GLU A 42 -1.92 -3.14 10.87
CA GLU A 42 -3.29 -2.73 11.19
C GLU A 42 -3.34 -1.24 11.59
N HIS A 43 -2.41 -0.79 12.42
CA HIS A 43 -2.26 0.63 12.77
C HIS A 43 -2.03 1.48 11.50
N ASN A 44 -1.10 1.07 10.65
CA ASN A 44 -0.76 1.78 9.41
C ASN A 44 -1.95 1.87 8.45
N VAL A 45 -2.75 0.82 8.32
CA VAL A 45 -3.98 0.84 7.53
C VAL A 45 -4.96 1.88 8.08
N LYS A 46 -5.15 1.95 9.41
CA LYS A 46 -6.01 2.97 10.04
C LYS A 46 -5.49 4.39 9.79
N VAL A 47 -4.18 4.59 9.94
CA VAL A 47 -3.51 5.87 9.69
C VAL A 47 -3.69 6.35 8.25
N VAL A 48 -3.49 5.46 7.26
CA VAL A 48 -3.67 5.81 5.85
C VAL A 48 -5.14 6.12 5.54
N ARG A 49 -6.09 5.34 6.07
CA ARG A 49 -7.54 5.61 5.91
C ARG A 49 -7.97 6.95 6.50
N ALA A 50 -7.29 7.41 7.55
CA ALA A 50 -7.52 8.71 8.17
C ALA A 50 -6.81 9.87 7.45
N GLY A 51 -6.02 9.60 6.39
CA GLY A 51 -5.24 10.62 5.68
C GLY A 51 -3.97 11.07 6.42
N ASN A 52 -3.64 10.45 7.55
CA ASN A 52 -2.55 10.86 8.44
C ASN A 52 -1.21 10.17 8.09
N ILE A 53 -0.85 10.12 6.81
CA ILE A 53 0.27 9.32 6.26
C ILE A 53 1.61 9.56 6.99
N GLN A 54 1.80 10.73 7.60
CA GLN A 54 2.95 11.08 8.44
C GLN A 54 3.14 10.20 9.69
N ASN A 55 2.06 9.55 10.16
CA ASN A 55 2.06 8.71 11.36
C ASN A 55 2.27 7.22 11.06
N ILE A 56 2.59 6.87 9.81
CA ILE A 56 2.94 5.49 9.48
C ILE A 56 4.16 5.07 10.31
N ILE A 57 4.12 3.85 10.83
CA ILE A 57 5.22 3.14 11.48
C ILE A 57 5.94 2.30 10.42
N PRO A 58 7.07 2.79 9.86
CA PRO A 58 7.86 1.99 8.93
C PRO A 58 8.75 1.00 9.66
N LYS A 59 9.09 -0.11 9.00
CA LYS A 59 10.04 -1.08 9.54
C LYS A 59 11.44 -0.49 9.73
N TYR A 60 11.84 0.34 8.78
CA TYR A 60 13.10 1.10 8.83
C TYR A 60 12.80 2.58 8.57
N ARG A 61 13.17 3.44 9.52
CA ARG A 61 13.06 4.89 9.35
C ARG A 61 14.16 5.38 8.43
N SER A 62 13.80 6.07 7.34
CA SER A 62 14.78 6.77 6.51
C SER A 62 15.33 7.97 7.28
N LYS A 63 16.65 8.20 7.20
CA LYS A 63 17.28 9.42 7.74
C LYS A 63 16.83 10.67 6.98
N LYS A 64 16.46 10.53 5.71
CA LYS A 64 15.88 11.60 4.89
C LYS A 64 14.36 11.52 5.00
N ARG A 65 13.75 12.46 5.72
CA ARG A 65 12.29 12.63 5.76
C ARG A 65 11.85 13.19 4.40
N GLY A 66 11.34 12.35 3.51
CA GLY A 66 10.83 12.84 2.23
C GLY A 66 10.51 11.76 1.19
N ALA A 67 9.30 11.88 0.63
CA ALA A 67 8.80 11.30 -0.62
C ALA A 67 8.72 9.77 -0.79
N ASP A 68 9.25 8.95 0.12
CA ASP A 68 9.07 7.50 -0.01
C ASP A 68 7.64 7.09 0.35
N THR A 69 6.89 6.66 -0.67
CA THR A 69 5.61 5.99 -0.49
C THR A 69 5.85 4.66 0.21
N TYR A 70 5.38 4.52 1.44
CA TYR A 70 5.47 3.26 2.17
C TYR A 70 4.43 2.26 1.67
N VAL A 71 4.84 0.99 1.59
CA VAL A 71 4.01 -0.12 1.13
C VAL A 71 4.31 -1.35 1.99
N ALA A 72 3.27 -2.15 2.27
CA ALA A 72 3.41 -3.37 3.05
C ALA A 72 4.10 -4.47 2.23
N CYS A 73 4.96 -5.26 2.87
CA CYS A 73 5.49 -6.47 2.27
C CYS A 73 4.40 -7.54 2.17
N PRO A 74 4.21 -8.20 1.00
CA PRO A 74 3.15 -9.19 0.83
C PRO A 74 3.32 -10.45 1.68
N TYR A 75 4.52 -10.69 2.22
CA TYR A 75 4.83 -11.90 3.00
C TYR A 75 4.83 -11.64 4.51
N CYS A 76 5.49 -10.58 4.96
CA CYS A 76 5.67 -10.30 6.38
C CYS A 76 4.85 -9.12 6.89
N LYS A 77 4.10 -8.42 6.02
CA LYS A 77 3.29 -7.21 6.28
C LYS A 77 4.03 -6.01 6.86
N GLY A 78 5.35 -6.09 7.09
CA GLY A 78 6.16 -4.95 7.48
C GLY A 78 6.09 -3.83 6.43
N MET A 79 6.08 -2.57 6.88
CA MET A 79 6.03 -1.39 6.00
C MET A 79 7.43 -0.97 5.55
N TYR A 80 7.64 -0.95 4.23
CA TYR A 80 8.92 -0.59 3.61
C TYR A 80 8.72 0.55 2.61
N GLY A 81 9.75 1.35 2.39
CA GLY A 81 9.73 2.32 1.28
C GLY A 81 9.59 1.58 -0.05
N SER A 82 8.72 2.06 -0.93
CA SER A 82 8.41 1.41 -2.22
C SER A 82 9.65 1.02 -3.03
N LYS A 83 10.68 1.87 -3.01
CA LYS A 83 11.94 1.64 -3.73
C LYS A 83 12.77 0.49 -3.15
N LEU A 84 12.68 0.25 -1.85
CA LEU A 84 13.50 -0.75 -1.13
C LEU A 84 12.79 -2.09 -0.96
N LEU A 85 11.47 -2.15 -1.18
CA LEU A 85 10.68 -3.36 -0.99
C LEU A 85 11.21 -4.56 -1.80
N HIS A 86 11.67 -4.32 -3.04
CA HIS A 86 12.21 -5.38 -3.88
C HIS A 86 13.50 -6.03 -3.33
N LEU A 87 14.32 -5.26 -2.59
CA LEU A 87 15.52 -5.79 -1.92
C LEU A 87 15.12 -6.63 -0.71
N HIS A 88 14.15 -6.13 0.08
CA HIS A 88 13.65 -6.86 1.24
C HIS A 88 13.03 -8.21 0.85
N VAL A 89 12.19 -8.26 -0.18
CA VAL A 89 11.47 -9.49 -0.56
C VAL A 89 12.41 -10.65 -0.92
N LYS A 90 13.60 -10.36 -1.47
CA LYS A 90 14.63 -11.38 -1.76
C LYS A 90 15.12 -12.09 -0.51
N SER A 91 15.29 -11.35 0.59
CA SER A 91 15.79 -11.86 1.87
C SER A 91 14.71 -12.03 2.94
N CYS A 92 13.44 -11.77 2.60
CA CYS A 92 12.33 -11.82 3.54
C CYS A 92 12.22 -13.22 4.15
N PRO A 93 12.26 -13.37 5.49
CA PRO A 93 12.15 -14.68 6.14
C PRO A 93 10.83 -15.39 5.90
N GLN A 94 9.79 -14.64 5.53
CA GLN A 94 8.43 -15.16 5.29
C GLN A 94 8.16 -15.45 3.82
N ASN A 95 9.10 -15.11 2.93
CA ASN A 95 9.05 -15.53 1.53
C ASN A 95 9.68 -16.93 1.39
N VAL A 96 9.01 -17.93 1.96
CA VAL A 96 9.53 -19.31 2.10
C VAL A 96 9.76 -19.96 0.74
N ALA A 97 8.84 -19.74 -0.21
CA ALA A 97 8.94 -20.28 -1.57
C ALA A 97 10.04 -19.61 -2.42
N ARG A 98 10.68 -18.53 -1.91
CA ARG A 98 11.64 -17.70 -2.65
C ARG A 98 11.15 -17.36 -4.05
N ALA A 99 9.84 -17.13 -4.19
CA ALA A 99 9.22 -16.92 -5.48
C ALA A 99 9.91 -15.74 -6.17
N VAL A 100 10.47 -15.98 -7.34
CA VAL A 100 11.09 -14.94 -8.16
C VAL A 100 9.96 -14.03 -8.62
N GLN A 101 9.89 -12.85 -8.00
CA GLN A 101 8.92 -11.85 -8.39
C GLN A 101 9.35 -11.24 -9.72
N THR A 102 8.40 -11.11 -10.65
CA THR A 102 8.58 -10.31 -11.85
C THR A 102 8.95 -8.86 -11.47
N ARG A 103 9.54 -8.10 -12.40
CA ARG A 103 9.94 -6.70 -12.15
C ARG A 103 8.74 -5.90 -11.65
N GLY A 104 8.78 -5.46 -10.39
CA GLY A 104 7.71 -4.68 -9.76
C GLY A 104 6.55 -5.51 -9.17
N GLY A 105 6.55 -6.84 -9.27
CA GLY A 105 5.49 -7.71 -8.75
C GLY A 105 5.27 -7.56 -7.24
N ALA A 106 6.36 -7.54 -6.46
CA ALA A 106 6.30 -7.33 -5.01
C ALA A 106 5.65 -6.00 -4.63
N LEU A 107 5.92 -4.94 -5.40
CA LEU A 107 5.35 -3.62 -5.18
C LEU A 107 3.86 -3.60 -5.55
N LYS A 108 3.46 -4.28 -6.62
CA LYS A 108 2.06 -4.44 -7.00
C LYS A 108 1.29 -5.16 -5.90
N GLN A 109 1.76 -6.32 -5.45
CA GLN A 109 1.13 -7.10 -4.38
C GLN A 109 1.05 -6.32 -3.07
N GLY A 110 2.13 -5.66 -2.67
CA GLY A 110 2.14 -4.85 -1.45
C GLY A 110 1.14 -3.70 -1.48
N ARG A 111 0.93 -3.07 -2.64
CA ARG A 111 -0.07 -1.98 -2.78
C ARG A 111 -1.51 -2.48 -2.70
N LEU A 112 -1.78 -3.72 -3.11
CA LEU A 112 -3.12 -4.31 -2.98
C LEU A 112 -3.49 -4.59 -1.52
N LEU A 113 -2.50 -4.69 -0.63
CA LEU A 113 -2.72 -4.77 0.82
C LEU A 113 -3.00 -3.41 1.45
N MET A 114 -2.66 -2.31 0.78
CA MET A 114 -2.91 -0.97 1.30
C MET A 114 -4.39 -0.61 1.18
N PRO A 115 -4.94 0.18 2.11
CA PRO A 115 -6.35 0.56 2.06
C PRO A 115 -6.67 1.38 0.80
N VAL A 116 -7.83 1.09 0.23
CA VAL A 116 -8.42 1.87 -0.86
C VAL A 116 -8.99 3.18 -0.30
N PRO A 117 -8.87 4.31 -1.01
CA PRO A 117 -9.57 5.54 -0.64
C PRO A 117 -11.07 5.32 -0.51
N LYS A 118 -11.71 5.94 0.49
CA LYS A 118 -13.13 5.70 0.82
C LYS A 118 -14.12 6.09 -0.29
N ASN A 119 -13.71 6.98 -1.18
CA ASN A 119 -14.53 7.53 -2.25
C ASN A 119 -14.49 6.69 -3.54
N ILE A 120 -13.92 5.48 -3.50
CA ILE A 120 -13.74 4.62 -4.67
C ILE A 120 -14.09 3.18 -4.31
N SER A 121 -14.79 2.47 -5.20
CA SER A 121 -15.00 1.03 -5.05
C SER A 121 -13.67 0.25 -5.05
N GLU A 122 -13.60 -0.76 -4.19
CA GLU A 122 -12.42 -1.61 -4.07
C GLU A 122 -12.13 -2.38 -5.37
N ALA A 123 -13.17 -2.78 -6.11
CA ALA A 123 -13.05 -3.39 -7.41
C ALA A 123 -12.33 -2.47 -8.40
N PHE A 124 -12.86 -1.27 -8.65
CA PHE A 124 -12.25 -0.30 -9.57
C PHE A 124 -10.81 0.05 -9.18
N TYR A 125 -10.53 0.22 -7.89
CA TYR A 125 -9.16 0.52 -7.46
C TYR A 125 -8.20 -0.64 -7.73
N LYS A 126 -8.57 -1.87 -7.34
CA LYS A 126 -7.67 -3.03 -7.42
C LYS A 126 -7.49 -3.55 -8.84
N THR A 127 -8.56 -3.58 -9.65
CA THR A 127 -8.50 -4.12 -11.01
C THR A 127 -7.97 -3.11 -12.03
N PHE A 128 -8.24 -1.81 -11.82
CA PHE A 128 -7.98 -0.78 -12.82
C PHE A 128 -6.95 0.25 -12.35
N LEU A 129 -7.23 1.03 -11.31
CA LEU A 129 -6.35 2.14 -10.88
C LEU A 129 -4.97 1.64 -10.42
N SER A 130 -4.91 0.43 -9.86
CA SER A 130 -3.66 -0.20 -9.43
C SER A 130 -2.67 -0.39 -10.60
N ASN A 131 -3.18 -0.63 -11.81
CA ASN A 131 -2.42 -0.91 -13.03
C ASN A 131 -2.00 0.36 -13.79
N MET A 132 -2.66 1.50 -13.57
CA MET A 132 -2.28 2.77 -14.19
C MET A 132 -0.82 3.16 -13.85
N LYS A 133 -0.12 3.75 -14.84
CA LYS A 133 1.23 4.31 -14.66
C LYS A 133 1.29 5.25 -13.45
N LYS A 134 2.22 4.99 -12.53
CA LYS A 134 2.38 5.78 -11.30
C LYS A 134 3.23 7.02 -11.58
N ASP A 135 2.57 8.11 -11.94
CA ASP A 135 3.16 9.42 -12.18
C ASP A 135 2.38 10.51 -11.43
N ASN A 136 2.83 11.76 -11.57
CA ASN A 136 2.16 12.91 -10.96
C ASN A 136 0.72 13.05 -11.46
N ILE A 137 0.43 12.65 -12.70
CA ILE A 137 -0.91 12.69 -13.27
C ILE A 137 -1.83 11.74 -12.51
N LEU A 138 -1.41 10.50 -12.25
CA LEU A 138 -2.22 9.58 -11.43
C LEU A 138 -2.44 10.16 -10.02
N ARG A 139 -1.44 10.82 -9.42
CA ARG A 139 -1.64 11.47 -8.12
C ARG A 139 -2.73 12.56 -8.20
N ARG A 140 -2.78 13.34 -9.28
CA ARG A 140 -3.83 14.33 -9.52
C ARG A 140 -5.19 13.65 -9.67
N VAL A 141 -5.27 12.60 -10.49
CA VAL A 141 -6.48 11.78 -10.65
C VAL A 141 -6.98 11.28 -9.29
N MET A 142 -6.12 10.70 -8.46
CA MET A 142 -6.47 10.17 -7.14
C MET A 142 -6.91 11.24 -6.13
N ASN A 143 -6.59 12.50 -6.38
CA ASN A 143 -6.96 13.63 -5.54
C ASN A 143 -8.20 14.38 -6.05
N ASP A 144 -8.73 14.02 -7.22
CA ASP A 144 -9.87 14.67 -7.84
C ASP A 144 -11.09 13.72 -7.84
N ASP A 145 -12.06 14.03 -6.99
CA ASP A 145 -13.24 13.19 -6.79
C ASP A 145 -14.09 13.06 -8.06
N LEU A 146 -14.16 14.11 -8.88
CA LEU A 146 -14.97 14.10 -10.11
C LEU A 146 -14.34 13.20 -11.17
N ILE A 147 -13.02 13.27 -11.33
CA ILE A 147 -12.28 12.39 -12.26
C ILE A 147 -12.41 10.93 -11.82
N LEU A 148 -12.32 10.65 -10.52
CA LEU A 148 -12.50 9.31 -9.97
C LEU A 148 -13.89 8.74 -10.25
N ARG A 149 -14.95 9.51 -9.96
CA ARG A 149 -16.34 9.10 -10.26
C ARG A 149 -16.59 8.92 -11.76
N PHE A 150 -15.98 9.76 -12.59
CA PHE A 150 -16.04 9.61 -14.04
C PHE A 150 -15.45 8.27 -14.48
N GLY A 151 -14.24 7.95 -14.02
CA GLY A 151 -13.57 6.68 -14.32
C GLY A 151 -14.35 5.47 -13.82
N GLU A 152 -14.85 5.53 -12.59
CA GLU A 152 -15.63 4.46 -11.98
C GLU A 152 -16.94 4.20 -12.74
N ARG A 153 -17.65 5.27 -13.15
CA ARG A 153 -18.86 5.12 -13.98
C ARG A 153 -18.55 4.52 -15.34
N MET A 154 -17.45 4.89 -15.97
CA MET A 154 -17.00 4.31 -17.24
C MET A 154 -16.63 2.83 -17.08
N TYR A 155 -16.01 2.48 -15.96
CA TYR A 155 -15.65 1.11 -15.59
C TYR A 155 -16.88 0.22 -15.44
N TYR A 156 -17.92 0.65 -14.72
CA TYR A 156 -19.13 -0.17 -14.54
C TYR A 156 -20.03 -0.25 -15.77
N LYS A 157 -19.93 0.72 -16.70
CA LYS A 157 -20.71 0.71 -17.94
C LYS A 157 -20.20 -0.29 -18.99
N ARG A 158 -19.01 -0.86 -18.79
CA ARG A 158 -18.41 -1.80 -19.75
C ARG A 158 -17.83 -2.98 -18.99
N ASP A 159 -18.24 -4.19 -19.36
CA ASP A 159 -17.47 -5.38 -18.99
C ASP A 159 -16.06 -5.23 -19.62
N LEU A 160 -15.02 -5.31 -18.80
CA LEU A 160 -13.69 -4.79 -19.16
C LEU A 160 -13.00 -5.64 -20.24
N GLU A 161 -13.10 -5.19 -21.48
CA GLU A 161 -12.16 -5.56 -22.54
C GLU A 161 -10.83 -4.80 -22.37
N GLU A 162 -9.72 -5.42 -22.79
CA GLU A 162 -8.35 -4.87 -22.63
C GLU A 162 -8.21 -3.45 -23.20
N HIS A 163 -8.75 -3.21 -24.40
CA HIS A 163 -8.74 -1.90 -25.06
C HIS A 163 -9.59 -0.84 -24.35
N THR A 164 -10.61 -1.26 -23.59
CA THR A 164 -11.46 -0.35 -22.83
C THR A 164 -10.72 0.20 -21.61
N ALA A 165 -9.87 -0.60 -20.96
CA ALA A 165 -9.11 -0.14 -19.81
C ALA A 165 -8.11 0.97 -20.18
N ASP A 166 -7.37 0.79 -21.28
CA ASP A 166 -6.44 1.82 -21.76
C ASP A 166 -7.17 3.10 -22.18
N HIS A 167 -8.34 2.96 -22.82
CA HIS A 167 -9.17 4.10 -23.18
C HIS A 167 -9.63 4.91 -21.96
N ILE A 168 -10.17 4.24 -20.93
CA ILE A 168 -10.62 4.91 -19.69
C ILE A 168 -9.43 5.59 -18.99
N SER A 169 -8.28 4.90 -18.92
CA SER A 169 -7.05 5.43 -18.31
C SER A 169 -6.56 6.68 -19.04
N GLY A 170 -6.61 6.66 -20.38
CA GLY A 170 -6.32 7.80 -21.24
C GLY A 170 -7.22 9.00 -20.94
N ARG A 171 -8.55 8.80 -20.95
CA ARG A 171 -9.52 9.86 -20.65
C ARG A 171 -9.34 10.48 -19.27
N MET A 172 -9.14 9.66 -18.24
CA MET A 172 -8.89 10.17 -16.89
C MET A 172 -7.61 11.01 -16.81
N ARG A 173 -6.56 10.60 -17.53
CA ARG A 173 -5.30 11.34 -17.61
C ARG A 173 -5.43 12.64 -18.39
N GLU A 174 -6.18 12.64 -19.48
CA GLU A 174 -6.51 13.85 -20.26
C GLU A 174 -7.23 14.87 -19.39
N LEU A 175 -8.26 14.46 -18.65
CA LEU A 175 -8.99 15.31 -17.71
C LEU A 175 -8.07 15.88 -16.63
N ALA A 176 -7.19 15.06 -16.05
CA ALA A 176 -6.26 15.52 -15.03
C ALA A 176 -5.26 16.56 -15.57
N ARG A 177 -4.79 16.40 -16.82
CA ARG A 177 -3.94 17.38 -17.50
C ARG A 177 -4.69 18.67 -17.82
N LEU A 178 -5.95 18.56 -18.27
CA LEU A 178 -6.79 19.73 -18.53
C LEU A 178 -6.98 20.57 -17.26
N VAL A 179 -7.30 19.92 -16.14
CA VAL A 179 -7.44 20.59 -14.83
C VAL A 179 -6.13 21.24 -14.40
N GLU A 180 -4.98 20.61 -14.68
CA GLU A 180 -3.66 21.19 -14.42
C GLU A 180 -3.43 22.47 -15.23
N CYS A 181 -3.62 22.43 -16.55
CA CYS A 181 -3.47 23.61 -17.41
C CYS A 181 -4.42 24.74 -17.01
N LEU A 182 -5.69 24.43 -16.74
CA LEU A 182 -6.67 25.45 -16.34
C LEU A 182 -6.29 26.12 -15.00
N ARG A 183 -5.73 25.38 -14.05
CA ARG A 183 -5.29 25.94 -12.77
C ARG A 183 -4.07 26.85 -12.94
N GLU A 184 -3.14 26.48 -13.82
CA GLU A 184 -1.98 27.31 -14.16
C GLU A 184 -2.42 28.61 -14.85
N ASP A 185 -3.35 28.54 -15.81
CA ASP A 185 -3.89 29.71 -16.50
C ASP A 185 -4.67 30.64 -15.56
N THR A 186 -5.42 30.08 -14.61
CA THR A 186 -6.18 30.89 -13.64
C THR A 186 -5.25 31.60 -12.65
N GLN A 187 -4.11 30.98 -12.29
CA GLN A 187 -3.08 31.58 -11.44
C GLN A 187 -2.24 32.64 -12.17
N MET A 188 -2.11 32.57 -13.49
CA MET A 188 -1.44 33.60 -14.30
C MET A 188 -2.31 34.85 -14.55
N ARG A 189 -3.60 34.82 -14.20
CA ARG A 189 -4.56 35.92 -14.41
C ARG A 189 -4.87 36.74 -13.15
N ILE A 190 -4.12 36.53 -12.07
CA ILE A 190 -4.14 37.31 -10.82
C ILE A 190 -2.77 37.94 -10.65
#